data_AF-A0A2M9M8S4-F1
#
_entry.id   AF-A0A2M9M8S4-F1
#
_cell.length_a   1.000
_cell.length_b   1.000
_cell.length_c   1.000
_cell.angle_alpha   90.00
_cell.angle_beta   90.00
_cell.angle_gamma   90.00
#
_symmetry.space_group_name_H-M   'P 1'
#
loop_
_entity.id
_entity.type
_entity.pdbx_description
1 polymer ?
#
loop_
_entity_poly.entity_id
_entity_poly.type
_entity_poly.pdbx_seq_one_letter_code
_entity_poly.pdbx_strand_id
1 'polypeptide(L)'
;MGRPPRTAAPHRPRGLGRGTPLTPPTTTAQTRRSTVSLTATGNFRGETWEETPYDEAEGARLTRTSLTKKFWGELDGASTGEMLMAKGQVETSAAYVGFERFTGRVHDRTGTFVLRHSARATAAGREAQIDILPDSGTGELRGIRGTGRVLDAADGSHPFVLTYDFAGPAPDGSDG
;
A
#
# COMPACT_ATOMS: atom_id res chain seq x y z
N MET A 1 66.03 9.85 -37.54
CA MET A 1 65.88 10.22 -38.97
C MET A 1 64.45 10.69 -39.19
N GLY A 2 64.24 11.81 -39.89
CA GLY A 2 62.93 12.34 -40.32
C GLY A 2 62.58 13.76 -39.82
N ARG A 3 62.96 14.81 -40.54
CA ARG A 3 62.27 16.14 -40.57
C ARG A 3 61.06 16.04 -41.54
N PRO A 4 60.07 16.98 -41.68
CA PRO A 4 59.94 18.42 -41.32
C PRO A 4 58.46 18.79 -40.88
N PRO A 5 57.75 19.91 -41.23
CA PRO A 5 58.04 21.34 -41.47
C PRO A 5 57.12 22.38 -40.73
N ARG A 6 57.54 23.66 -40.82
CA ARG A 6 56.86 25.00 -40.88
C ARG A 6 55.40 25.25 -40.40
N THR A 7 55.33 26.20 -39.46
CA THR A 7 54.52 27.45 -39.39
C THR A 7 53.07 27.52 -39.90
N ALA A 8 52.15 27.90 -39.01
CA ALA A 8 51.00 28.78 -39.31
C ALA A 8 50.49 29.48 -38.03
N ALA A 9 50.25 30.78 -38.09
CA ALA A 9 49.61 31.59 -37.05
C ALA A 9 48.08 31.44 -37.09
N PRO A 10 47.36 31.77 -36.00
CA PRO A 10 46.22 32.67 -36.21
C PRO A 10 45.99 33.73 -35.12
N HIS A 11 45.73 34.94 -35.61
CA HIS A 11 44.62 35.84 -35.28
C HIS A 11 44.05 35.88 -33.84
N ARG A 12 44.25 37.04 -33.21
CA ARG A 12 43.29 37.61 -32.24
C ARG A 12 42.00 38.02 -32.97
N PRO A 13 40.84 37.86 -32.30
CA PRO A 13 39.96 39.02 -32.22
C PRO A 13 39.44 39.30 -30.80
N ARG A 14 39.27 40.62 -30.60
CA ARG A 14 38.53 41.27 -29.51
C ARG A 14 37.05 40.91 -29.57
N GLY A 15 36.37 40.97 -28.42
CA GLY A 15 34.93 41.19 -28.37
C GLY A 15 34.34 40.95 -26.98
N LEU A 16 34.30 41.99 -26.14
CA LEU A 16 33.45 42.00 -24.95
C LEU A 16 31.98 42.02 -25.41
N GLY A 17 31.27 40.91 -25.20
CA GLY A 17 29.80 40.85 -25.25
C GLY A 17 29.24 40.99 -23.85
N ARG A 18 28.38 41.99 -23.63
CA ARG A 18 27.62 42.18 -22.39
C ARG A 18 26.66 41.00 -22.22
N GLY A 19 26.86 40.19 -21.17
CA GLY A 19 25.92 39.14 -20.77
C GLY A 19 24.64 39.75 -20.19
N THR A 20 23.50 39.32 -20.71
CA THR A 20 22.16 39.55 -20.18
C THR A 20 22.03 39.00 -18.76
N PRO A 21 21.30 39.66 -17.85
CA PRO A 21 20.99 39.07 -16.55
C PRO A 21 20.07 37.86 -16.74
N LEU A 22 20.51 36.70 -16.27
CA LEU A 22 19.68 35.51 -16.13
C LEU A 22 18.63 35.78 -15.06
N THR A 23 17.36 35.83 -15.44
CA THR A 23 16.23 35.71 -14.49
C THR A 23 16.26 34.32 -13.85
N PRO A 24 16.13 34.20 -12.52
CA PRO A 24 15.98 32.91 -11.89
C PRO A 24 14.66 32.26 -12.31
N PRO A 25 14.58 30.92 -12.42
CA PRO A 25 13.31 30.26 -12.63
C PRO A 25 12.40 30.49 -11.41
N THR A 26 11.16 30.89 -11.66
CA THR A 26 10.09 30.88 -10.67
C THR A 26 9.94 29.46 -10.15
N THR A 27 10.43 29.19 -8.94
CA THR A 27 10.05 27.99 -8.20
C THR A 27 8.56 28.13 -7.88
N THR A 28 7.72 27.47 -8.68
CA THR A 28 6.36 27.16 -8.25
C THR A 28 6.48 26.34 -6.98
N ALA A 29 6.24 26.97 -5.84
CA ALA A 29 6.09 26.27 -4.58
C ALA A 29 4.92 25.29 -4.76
N GLN A 30 5.25 24.01 -4.96
CA GLN A 30 4.26 22.96 -4.98
C GLN A 30 3.72 22.85 -3.56
N THR A 31 2.57 23.48 -3.32
CA THR A 31 1.81 23.33 -2.08
C THR A 31 1.55 21.84 -1.90
N ARG A 32 2.35 21.17 -1.08
CA ARG A 32 2.04 19.83 -0.59
C ARG A 32 0.75 20.01 0.20
N ARG A 33 -0.38 19.65 -0.41
CA ARG A 33 -1.61 19.45 0.36
C ARG A 33 -1.30 18.34 1.35
N SER A 34 -1.10 18.72 2.61
CA SER A 34 -0.99 17.78 3.72
C SER A 34 -2.25 16.92 3.70
N THR A 35 -2.12 15.68 3.26
CA THR A 35 -3.24 14.75 3.28
C THR A 35 -3.47 14.40 4.75
N VAL A 36 -4.64 14.76 5.28
CA VAL A 36 -4.99 14.45 6.66
C VAL A 36 -5.38 12.97 6.70
N SER A 37 -4.60 12.16 7.41
CA SER A 37 -4.95 10.77 7.67
C SER A 37 -6.09 10.70 8.69
N LEU A 38 -7.12 9.94 8.34
CA LEU A 38 -8.27 9.61 9.16
C LEU A 38 -8.05 8.25 9.82
N THR A 39 -8.75 7.99 10.92
CA THR A 39 -8.80 6.68 11.57
C THR A 39 -10.25 6.26 11.71
N ALA A 40 -10.56 5.01 11.33
CA ALA A 40 -11.82 4.35 11.61
C ALA A 40 -11.56 3.09 12.46
N THR A 41 -12.36 2.92 13.50
CA THR A 41 -12.29 1.78 14.43
C THR A 41 -13.55 0.96 14.33
N GLY A 42 -13.37 -0.34 14.18
CA GLY A 42 -14.47 -1.30 14.17
C GLY A 42 -14.10 -2.58 14.89
N ASN A 43 -15.05 -3.48 14.95
CA ASN A 43 -14.81 -4.87 15.33
C ASN A 43 -15.21 -5.75 14.14
N PHE A 44 -14.66 -6.96 14.09
CA PHE A 44 -15.13 -7.97 13.17
C PHE A 44 -15.33 -9.33 13.84
N ARG A 45 -16.10 -10.17 13.17
CA ARG A 45 -16.19 -11.60 13.43
C ARG A 45 -16.06 -12.35 12.11
N GLY A 46 -15.40 -13.51 12.12
CA GLY A 46 -15.49 -14.46 11.02
C GLY A 46 -16.87 -15.12 11.00
N GLU A 47 -17.49 -15.22 9.83
CA GLU A 47 -18.76 -15.94 9.65
C GLU A 47 -18.53 -17.31 9.01
N THR A 48 -17.65 -17.39 8.01
CA THR A 48 -17.21 -18.68 7.43
C THR A 48 -15.69 -18.77 7.35
N TRP A 49 -15.19 -20.00 7.44
CA TRP A 49 -13.77 -20.34 7.33
C TRP A 49 -13.64 -21.74 6.74
N GLU A 50 -13.39 -21.81 5.44
CA GLU A 50 -13.32 -23.07 4.69
C GLU A 50 -11.88 -23.31 4.25
N GLU A 51 -11.24 -24.30 4.87
CA GLU A 51 -9.82 -24.60 4.66
C GLU A 51 -9.65 -25.84 3.79
N THR A 52 -9.01 -25.67 2.63
CA THR A 52 -8.68 -26.74 1.67
C THR A 52 -7.17 -26.93 1.60
N PRO A 53 -6.60 -28.03 2.11
CA PRO A 53 -5.18 -28.33 1.94
C PRO A 53 -4.80 -28.58 0.49
N TYR A 54 -3.62 -28.11 0.09
CA TYR A 54 -3.04 -28.35 -1.24
C TYR A 54 -1.61 -28.93 -1.19
N ASP A 55 -0.95 -28.87 -0.04
CA ASP A 55 0.34 -29.49 0.23
C ASP A 55 0.40 -29.91 1.70
N GLU A 56 0.75 -31.16 1.96
CA GLU A 56 0.89 -31.75 3.30
C GLU A 56 2.24 -32.47 3.46
N ALA A 57 3.24 -32.06 2.70
CA ALA A 57 4.61 -32.57 2.82
C ALA A 57 5.20 -32.31 4.22
N GLU A 58 6.28 -33.03 4.53
CA GLU A 58 6.98 -32.86 5.81
C GLU A 58 7.50 -31.43 5.98
N GLY A 59 7.35 -30.88 7.19
CA GLY A 59 7.84 -29.56 7.57
C GLY A 59 6.77 -28.47 7.61
N ALA A 60 5.75 -28.52 6.76
CA ALA A 60 4.64 -27.57 6.79
C ALA A 60 3.38 -28.10 6.08
N ARG A 61 2.21 -27.73 6.61
CA ARG A 61 0.91 -27.92 5.94
C ARG A 61 0.47 -26.62 5.29
N LEU A 62 0.17 -26.66 3.98
CA LEU A 62 -0.26 -25.52 3.20
C LEU A 62 -1.72 -25.64 2.77
N THR A 63 -2.49 -24.57 2.96
CA THR A 63 -3.94 -24.56 2.65
C THR A 63 -4.35 -23.30 1.90
N ARG A 64 -5.40 -23.43 1.09
CA ARG A 64 -6.22 -22.30 0.64
C ARG A 64 -7.40 -22.17 1.59
N THR A 65 -7.69 -20.96 2.02
CA THR A 65 -8.77 -20.67 2.96
C THR A 65 -9.68 -19.59 2.40
N SER A 66 -10.91 -19.97 2.10
CA SER A 66 -11.99 -19.04 1.77
C SER A 66 -12.67 -18.59 3.06
N LEU A 67 -12.90 -17.29 3.22
CA LEU A 67 -13.47 -16.73 4.44
C LEU A 67 -14.48 -15.62 4.16
N THR A 68 -15.37 -15.42 5.13
CA THR A 68 -16.24 -14.23 5.18
C THR A 68 -16.19 -13.60 6.57
N LYS A 69 -16.31 -12.28 6.65
CA LYS A 69 -16.37 -11.55 7.92
C LYS A 69 -17.49 -10.52 7.92
N LYS A 70 -18.02 -10.25 9.11
CA LYS A 70 -18.91 -9.12 9.37
C LYS A 70 -18.16 -8.08 10.19
N PHE A 71 -18.24 -6.82 9.78
CA PHE A 71 -17.67 -5.67 10.47
C PHE A 71 -18.78 -4.77 11.02
N TRP A 72 -18.52 -4.11 12.16
CA TRP A 72 -19.41 -3.09 12.74
C TRP A 72 -18.62 -2.01 13.49
N GLY A 73 -19.24 -0.84 13.66
CA GLY A 73 -18.63 0.37 14.22
C GLY A 73 -18.45 1.45 13.15
N GLU A 74 -17.31 2.11 13.14
CA GLU A 74 -16.95 3.09 12.10
C GLU A 74 -16.57 2.41 10.77
N LEU A 75 -16.18 1.13 10.85
CA LEU A 75 -16.13 0.21 9.72
C LEU A 75 -17.33 -0.73 9.82
N ASP A 76 -18.35 -0.53 8.99
CA ASP A 76 -19.59 -1.31 9.02
C ASP A 76 -19.86 -1.93 7.65
N GLY A 77 -19.91 -3.25 7.59
CA GLY A 77 -19.99 -3.94 6.31
C GLY A 77 -19.75 -5.43 6.44
N ALA A 78 -19.40 -6.05 5.32
CA ALA A 78 -18.98 -7.43 5.26
C ALA A 78 -17.79 -7.56 4.32
N SER A 79 -17.09 -8.68 4.41
CA SER A 79 -16.01 -9.01 3.52
C SER A 79 -16.01 -10.47 3.10
N THR A 80 -15.39 -10.72 1.96
CA THR A 80 -15.06 -12.06 1.48
C THR A 80 -13.60 -12.08 1.08
N GLY A 81 -12.89 -13.19 1.35
CA GLY A 81 -11.47 -13.26 1.09
C GLY A 81 -10.96 -14.67 0.84
N GLU A 82 -9.76 -14.72 0.27
CA GLU A 82 -9.00 -15.93 -0.01
C GLU A 82 -7.60 -15.77 0.57
N MET A 83 -7.18 -16.74 1.38
CA MET A 83 -5.87 -16.76 2.03
C MET A 83 -5.11 -18.02 1.67
N LEU A 84 -3.80 -17.90 1.50
CA LEU A 84 -2.87 -19.04 1.51
C LEU A 84 -2.25 -19.10 2.90
N MET A 85 -2.47 -20.20 3.61
CA MET A 85 -1.95 -20.42 4.96
C MET A 85 -0.80 -21.43 4.89
N ALA A 86 0.22 -21.21 5.70
CA ALA A 86 1.28 -22.17 5.98
C ALA A 86 1.35 -22.40 7.49
N LYS A 87 1.22 -23.65 7.93
CA LYS A 87 1.33 -24.06 9.33
C LYS A 87 2.56 -24.95 9.47
N GLY A 88 3.55 -24.50 10.24
CA GLY A 88 4.78 -25.26 10.49
C GLY A 88 4.58 -26.37 11.53
N GLN A 89 5.65 -27.11 11.84
CA GLN A 89 5.62 -28.18 12.85
C GLN A 89 5.44 -27.66 14.28
N VAL A 90 5.90 -26.45 14.56
CA VAL A 90 5.69 -25.79 15.86
C VAL A 90 4.35 -25.06 15.79
N GLU A 91 3.45 -25.35 16.73
CA GLU A 91 2.07 -24.81 16.75
C GLU A 91 2.00 -23.28 16.65
N THR A 92 2.97 -22.56 17.24
CA THR A 92 3.05 -21.10 17.20
C THR A 92 3.62 -20.54 15.89
N SER A 93 4.13 -21.40 15.01
CA SER A 93 4.78 -21.01 13.75
C SER A 93 3.81 -21.16 12.58
N ALA A 94 3.37 -20.02 12.06
CA ALA A 94 2.45 -19.96 10.94
C ALA A 94 2.70 -18.71 10.09
N ALA A 95 2.28 -18.74 8.84
CA ALA A 95 2.22 -17.58 7.98
C ALA A 95 0.95 -17.60 7.14
N TYR A 96 0.49 -16.42 6.72
CA TYR A 96 -0.53 -16.33 5.69
C TYR A 96 -0.36 -15.10 4.82
N VAL A 97 -0.86 -15.21 3.60
CA VAL A 97 -0.98 -14.11 2.63
C VAL A 97 -2.33 -14.22 1.93
N GLY A 98 -2.86 -13.11 1.44
CA GLY A 98 -4.09 -13.16 0.67
C GLY A 98 -4.74 -11.81 0.49
N PHE A 99 -5.96 -11.85 -0.05
CA PHE A 99 -6.74 -10.66 -0.33
C PHE A 99 -8.15 -10.81 0.23
N GLU A 100 -8.70 -9.70 0.69
CA GLU A 100 -10.04 -9.62 1.27
C GLU A 100 -10.75 -8.41 0.68
N ARG A 101 -11.92 -8.60 0.08
CA ARG A 101 -12.75 -7.50 -0.41
C ARG A 101 -13.72 -7.08 0.68
N PHE A 102 -13.61 -5.83 1.12
CA PHE A 102 -14.60 -5.20 1.98
C PHE A 102 -15.70 -4.54 1.14
N THR A 103 -16.95 -4.66 1.59
CA THR A 103 -18.12 -3.95 1.05
C THR A 103 -18.92 -3.38 2.21
N GLY A 104 -19.12 -2.07 2.20
CA GLY A 104 -19.85 -1.40 3.26
C GLY A 104 -19.51 0.08 3.37
N ARG A 105 -19.47 0.55 4.60
CA ARG A 105 -19.29 1.95 4.96
C ARG A 105 -18.08 2.13 5.87
N VAL A 106 -17.29 3.16 5.56
CA VAL A 106 -16.18 3.66 6.39
C VAL A 106 -16.53 5.09 6.78
N HIS A 107 -16.75 5.35 8.07
CA HIS A 107 -17.38 6.59 8.54
C HIS A 107 -18.67 6.90 7.79
N ASP A 108 -18.74 7.99 7.05
CA ASP A 108 -19.91 8.43 6.29
C ASP A 108 -19.89 7.95 4.82
N ARG A 109 -18.83 7.24 4.39
CA ARG A 109 -18.60 6.91 2.98
C ARG A 109 -18.87 5.46 2.66
N THR A 110 -19.66 5.22 1.61
CA THR A 110 -20.06 3.88 1.16
C THR A 110 -19.31 3.45 -0.09
N GLY A 111 -18.86 2.19 -0.11
CA GLY A 111 -18.20 1.61 -1.27
C GLY A 111 -17.59 0.25 -0.98
N THR A 112 -16.59 -0.09 -1.80
CA THR A 112 -15.79 -1.30 -1.63
C THR A 112 -14.32 -0.98 -1.78
N PHE A 113 -13.45 -1.83 -1.26
CA PHE A 113 -12.02 -1.85 -1.54
C PHE A 113 -11.46 -3.25 -1.24
N VAL A 114 -10.21 -3.50 -1.65
CA VAL A 114 -9.50 -4.75 -1.36
C VAL A 114 -8.39 -4.49 -0.36
N LEU A 115 -8.35 -5.30 0.69
CA LEU A 115 -7.23 -5.40 1.62
C LEU A 115 -6.26 -6.48 1.13
N ARG A 116 -4.96 -6.20 1.17
CA ARG A 116 -3.88 -7.17 1.05
C ARG A 116 -3.42 -7.56 2.45
N HIS A 117 -3.20 -8.85 2.66
CA HIS A 117 -2.69 -9.40 3.90
C HIS A 117 -1.33 -10.07 3.69
N SER A 118 -0.43 -9.85 4.64
CA SER A 118 0.78 -10.65 4.81
C SER A 118 1.12 -10.71 6.28
N ALA A 119 1.19 -11.91 6.86
CA ALA A 119 1.48 -12.06 8.26
C ALA A 119 2.27 -13.34 8.54
N ARG A 120 3.01 -13.31 9.64
CA ARG A 120 3.74 -14.46 10.19
C ARG A 120 3.74 -14.45 11.71
N ALA A 121 3.82 -15.63 12.28
CA ALA A 121 3.91 -15.87 13.71
C ALA A 121 5.10 -16.79 14.00
N THR A 122 5.78 -16.52 15.11
CA THR A 122 6.83 -17.35 15.70
C THR A 122 6.63 -17.38 17.21
N ALA A 123 7.44 -18.18 17.92
CA ALA A 123 7.46 -18.14 19.39
C ALA A 123 7.82 -16.77 19.97
N ALA A 124 8.52 -15.91 19.22
CA ALA A 124 8.91 -14.57 19.66
C ALA A 124 7.82 -13.51 19.44
N GLY A 125 6.76 -13.83 18.68
CA GLY A 125 5.68 -12.90 18.40
C GLY A 125 5.11 -12.98 16.99
N ARG A 126 4.24 -12.02 16.68
CA ARG A 126 3.48 -11.91 15.43
C ARG A 126 3.84 -10.63 14.70
N GLU A 127 3.91 -10.73 13.38
CA GLU A 127 4.08 -9.61 12.47
C GLU A 127 2.97 -9.68 11.42
N ALA A 128 2.31 -8.55 11.17
CA ALA A 128 1.24 -8.46 10.18
C ALA A 128 1.29 -7.12 9.46
N GLN A 129 1.12 -7.19 8.14
CA GLN A 129 0.90 -6.05 7.26
C GLN A 129 -0.46 -6.21 6.59
N ILE A 130 -1.30 -5.21 6.77
CA ILE A 130 -2.60 -5.09 6.12
C ILE A 130 -2.67 -3.71 5.48
N ASP A 131 -2.90 -3.65 4.18
CA ASP A 131 -2.96 -2.41 3.42
C ASP A 131 -4.06 -2.47 2.37
N ILE A 132 -4.59 -1.30 2.04
CA ILE A 132 -5.56 -1.15 0.96
C ILE A 132 -4.81 -1.27 -0.36
N LEU A 133 -5.24 -2.21 -1.22
CA LEU A 133 -4.75 -2.34 -2.58
C LEU A 133 -5.02 -1.02 -3.33
N PRO A 134 -3.99 -0.36 -3.90
CA PRO A 134 -4.18 0.86 -4.67
C PRO A 134 -5.26 0.72 -5.74
N ASP A 135 -6.04 1.79 -5.92
CA ASP A 135 -7.10 1.91 -6.93
C ASP A 135 -8.22 0.85 -6.85
N SER A 136 -8.30 0.09 -5.76
CA SER A 136 -9.36 -0.89 -5.53
C SER A 136 -10.66 -0.27 -5.01
N GLY A 137 -10.61 0.98 -4.55
CA GLY A 137 -11.73 1.73 -4.01
C GLY A 137 -12.85 1.97 -5.02
N THR A 138 -14.11 1.78 -4.61
CA THR A 138 -15.30 2.07 -5.42
C THR A 138 -16.28 3.00 -4.69
N GLY A 139 -17.30 3.50 -5.40
CA GLY A 139 -18.28 4.43 -4.82
C GLY A 139 -17.61 5.67 -4.24
N GLU A 140 -17.96 6.02 -3.01
CA GLU A 140 -17.40 7.15 -2.25
C GLU A 140 -16.04 6.82 -1.64
N LEU A 141 -15.59 5.57 -1.76
CA LEU A 141 -14.28 5.09 -1.36
C LEU A 141 -13.26 5.06 -2.51
N ARG A 142 -13.58 5.60 -3.70
CA ARG A 142 -12.60 5.76 -4.78
C ARG A 142 -11.41 6.61 -4.32
N GLY A 143 -10.19 6.14 -4.62
CA GLY A 143 -8.95 6.81 -4.21
C GLY A 143 -8.56 6.59 -2.76
N ILE A 144 -9.29 5.75 -2.01
CA ILE A 144 -8.92 5.36 -0.64
C ILE A 144 -7.57 4.63 -0.65
N ARG A 145 -6.71 4.98 0.30
CA ARG A 145 -5.44 4.30 0.58
C ARG A 145 -5.19 4.31 2.08
N GLY A 146 -4.48 3.32 2.58
CA GLY A 146 -4.29 3.20 4.03
C GLY A 146 -3.83 1.82 4.47
N THR A 147 -3.73 1.66 5.78
CA THR A 147 -3.28 0.44 6.45
C THR A 147 -4.24 0.02 7.53
N GLY A 148 -4.45 -1.28 7.66
CA GLY A 148 -5.23 -1.91 8.71
C GLY A 148 -4.36 -2.49 9.82
N ARG A 149 -4.90 -2.59 11.03
CA ARG A 149 -4.31 -3.33 12.15
C ARG A 149 -5.39 -4.07 12.91
N VAL A 150 -5.16 -5.34 13.21
CA VAL A 150 -5.95 -6.10 14.18
C VAL A 150 -5.29 -5.91 15.54
N LEU A 151 -6.09 -5.61 16.57
CA LEU A 151 -5.61 -5.48 17.94
C LEU A 151 -5.95 -6.73 18.74
N ASP A 152 -5.12 -7.07 19.72
CA ASP A 152 -5.43 -8.11 20.69
C ASP A 152 -6.42 -7.57 21.73
N ALA A 153 -7.48 -8.33 22.00
CA ALA A 153 -8.46 -7.99 23.03
C ALA A 153 -8.69 -9.17 23.97
N ALA A 154 -8.72 -8.88 25.28
CA ALA A 154 -8.83 -9.90 26.33
C ALA A 154 -10.22 -10.57 26.38
N ASP A 155 -11.24 -9.91 25.82
CA ASP A 155 -12.62 -10.39 25.76
C ASP A 155 -12.90 -11.29 24.55
N GLY A 156 -11.88 -11.59 23.74
CA GLY A 156 -12.01 -12.39 22.53
C GLY A 156 -12.61 -11.63 21.35
N SER A 157 -12.85 -10.32 21.47
CA SER A 157 -13.19 -9.49 20.32
C SER A 157 -12.01 -9.36 19.35
N HIS A 158 -12.31 -8.94 18.12
CA HIS A 158 -11.27 -8.61 17.13
C HIS A 158 -11.39 -7.14 16.72
N PRO A 159 -10.87 -6.21 17.54
CA PRO A 159 -10.82 -4.81 17.15
C PRO A 159 -9.94 -4.63 15.92
N PHE A 160 -10.42 -3.80 15.01
CA PHE A 160 -9.74 -3.45 13.78
C PHE A 160 -9.67 -1.95 13.62
N VAL A 161 -8.46 -1.45 13.35
CA VAL A 161 -8.19 -0.04 13.13
C VAL A 161 -7.74 0.15 11.69
N LEU A 162 -8.47 0.97 10.93
CA LEU A 162 -8.10 1.41 9.60
C LEU A 162 -7.61 2.86 9.66
N THR A 163 -6.33 3.08 9.36
CA THR A 163 -5.80 4.42 9.13
C THR A 163 -5.75 4.66 7.64
N TYR A 164 -6.46 5.69 7.15
CA TYR A 164 -6.64 5.90 5.72
C TYR A 164 -6.72 7.37 5.35
N ASP A 165 -6.50 7.65 4.07
CA ASP A 165 -6.78 8.94 3.46
C ASP A 165 -7.23 8.73 2.01
N PHE A 166 -7.50 9.83 1.32
CA PHE A 166 -7.82 9.81 -0.10
C PHE A 166 -6.70 10.50 -0.86
N ALA A 167 -6.15 9.81 -1.86
CA ALA A 167 -5.34 10.48 -2.85
C ALA A 167 -6.19 11.60 -3.47
N GLY A 168 -5.63 12.82 -3.54
CA GLY A 168 -6.22 13.86 -4.38
C GLY A 168 -6.34 13.35 -5.82
N PRO A 169 -7.21 13.96 -6.66
CA PRO A 169 -7.29 13.57 -8.06
C PRO A 169 -5.87 13.52 -8.64
N ALA A 170 -5.55 12.43 -9.34
CA ALA A 170 -4.30 12.35 -10.09
C ALA A 170 -4.17 13.62 -10.93
N PRO A 171 -2.99 14.27 -10.98
CA PRO A 171 -2.81 15.38 -11.91
C PRO A 171 -3.16 14.86 -13.30
N ASP A 172 -4.10 15.54 -13.95
CA ASP A 172 -4.56 15.23 -15.30
C ASP A 172 -3.32 14.92 -16.14
N GLY A 173 -3.26 13.69 -16.64
CA GLY A 173 -2.15 13.25 -17.46
C GLY A 173 -2.00 14.22 -18.61
N SER A 174 -0.93 15.00 -18.60
CA SER A 174 -0.52 15.77 -19.75
C SER A 174 -0.27 14.77 -20.87
N ASP A 175 -1.09 14.85 -21.91
CA ASP A 175 -0.89 14.17 -23.18
C ASP A 175 0.59 14.20 -23.58
N GLY A 176 1.12 13.02 -23.88
CA GLY A 176 2.41 12.80 -24.52
C GLY A 176 2.26 11.74 -25.59
#